data_AF-A0A6J4TAQ6-F1
#
_entry.id   AF-A0A6J4TAQ6-F1
#
_cell.length_a   1.000
_cell.length_b   1.000
_cell.length_c   1.000
_cell.angle_alpha   90.00
_cell.angle_beta   90.00
_cell.angle_gamma   90.00
#
_symmetry.space_group_name_H-M   'P 1'
#
loop_
_entity.id
_entity.type
_entity.pdbx_description
1 polymer ?
#
loop_
_entity_poly.entity_id
_entity_poly.type
_entity_poly.pdbx_seq_one_letter_code
_entity_poly.pdbx_strand_id
1 'polypeptide(L)'
;RALVEKNLPVPFDVLVHAWFDLAAGYPPAVIHREYFHSGGAFRVGPVLPEFEDLMGRSITETDPARLGEIGKELDRLVYDEALNVFLCCPQALVAVNKHVDFTGHAATLELAETEVGEGHWSRRNGG
;
A
#
# COMPACT_ATOMS: atom_id res chain seq x y z
N ARG A 1 0.52 7.93 -17.96
CA ARG A 1 -0.41 8.68 -17.08
C ARG A 1 0.08 8.45 -15.66
N ALA A 2 0.75 9.42 -15.04
CA ALA A 2 1.23 9.30 -13.66
C ALA A 2 0.27 10.07 -12.74
N LEU A 3 -0.14 9.45 -11.63
CA LEU A 3 -0.82 10.12 -10.53
C LEU A 3 0.15 11.17 -9.95
N VAL A 4 -0.17 12.45 -10.12
CA VAL A 4 0.68 13.61 -9.82
C VAL A 4 1.10 13.70 -8.33
N GLU A 5 0.44 12.97 -7.44
CA GLU A 5 0.62 13.08 -5.98
C GLU A 5 1.63 12.11 -5.36
N LYS A 6 2.19 11.16 -6.13
CA LYS A 6 3.05 10.08 -5.59
C LYS A 6 4.46 10.10 -6.21
N ASN A 7 5.13 11.24 -6.14
CA ASN A 7 6.53 11.34 -6.58
C ASN A 7 7.46 10.84 -5.48
N LEU A 8 8.17 9.73 -5.74
CA LEU A 8 9.32 9.37 -4.91
C LEU A 8 10.39 10.47 -4.97
N PRO A 9 11.07 10.78 -3.85
CA PRO A 9 12.13 11.77 -3.84
C PRO A 9 13.41 11.19 -4.47
N VAL A 10 13.47 11.17 -5.80
CA VAL A 10 14.64 10.68 -6.55
C VAL A 10 15.66 11.80 -6.85
N PRO A 11 16.98 11.52 -6.84
CA PRO A 11 17.59 10.24 -6.48
C PRO A 11 17.66 10.02 -4.97
N PHE A 12 17.77 8.77 -4.55
CA PHE A 12 18.04 8.38 -3.18
C PHE A 12 19.01 7.20 -3.15
N ASP A 13 19.85 7.13 -2.13
CA ASP A 13 20.67 5.94 -1.84
C ASP A 13 19.86 4.91 -1.04
N VAL A 14 19.08 5.39 -0.07
CA VAL A 14 18.16 4.58 0.74
C VAL A 14 16.87 5.37 0.93
N LEU A 15 15.72 4.73 0.68
CA LEU A 15 14.40 5.32 0.89
C LEU A 15 13.67 4.56 2.00
N VAL A 16 13.33 5.28 3.07
CA VAL A 16 12.37 4.80 4.07
C VAL A 16 10.99 5.32 3.67
N HIS A 17 10.09 4.40 3.33
CA HIS A 17 8.75 4.75 2.87
C HIS A 17 7.72 3.82 3.51
N ALA A 18 6.65 4.41 4.05
CA ALA A 18 5.53 3.65 4.61
C ALA A 18 4.60 3.21 3.48
N TRP A 19 4.34 1.91 3.40
CA TRP A 19 3.30 1.36 2.52
C TRP A 19 2.10 0.92 3.34
N PHE A 20 0.90 1.11 2.79
CA PHE A 20 -0.32 0.50 3.29
C PHE A 20 -0.95 -0.29 2.15
N ASP A 21 -1.29 -1.55 2.42
CA ASP A 21 -1.93 -2.40 1.43
C ASP A 21 -3.44 -2.22 1.44
N LEU A 22 -4.03 -2.14 0.25
CA LEU A 22 -5.47 -2.07 0.04
C LEU A 22 -6.04 -3.40 -0.51
N ALA A 23 -5.18 -4.37 -0.83
CA ALA A 23 -5.55 -5.61 -1.50
C ALA A 23 -5.44 -6.83 -0.56
N ALA A 24 -6.52 -7.12 0.16
CA ALA A 24 -6.56 -8.23 1.12
C ALA A 24 -6.29 -9.64 0.53
N GLY A 25 -6.36 -9.83 -0.79
CA GLY A 25 -6.28 -11.14 -1.45
C GLY A 25 -4.90 -11.56 -1.96
N TYR A 26 -3.99 -10.62 -2.26
CA TYR A 26 -2.64 -10.94 -2.75
C TYR A 26 -1.59 -9.86 -2.37
N PRO A 27 -1.39 -9.62 -1.06
CA PRO A 27 -0.59 -8.48 -0.57
C PRO A 27 0.84 -8.37 -1.11
N PRO A 28 1.64 -9.47 -1.16
CA PRO A 28 3.03 -9.40 -1.59
C PRO A 28 3.17 -8.90 -3.02
N ALA A 29 2.34 -9.40 -3.94
CA ALA A 29 2.44 -8.97 -5.33
C ALA A 29 1.95 -7.55 -5.52
N VAL A 30 1.00 -7.04 -4.73
CA VAL A 30 0.58 -5.64 -4.88
C VAL A 30 1.66 -4.69 -4.41
N ILE A 31 2.28 -4.96 -3.25
CA ILE A 31 3.40 -4.16 -2.74
C ILE A 31 4.59 -4.21 -3.71
N HIS A 32 5.08 -5.43 -3.99
CA HIS A 32 6.31 -5.60 -4.76
C HIS A 32 6.14 -5.12 -6.20
N ARG A 33 4.96 -5.33 -6.81
CA ARG A 33 4.67 -4.83 -8.17
C ARG A 33 4.85 -3.33 -8.26
N GLU A 34 4.39 -2.58 -7.27
CA GLU A 34 4.40 -1.13 -7.31
C GLU A 34 5.83 -0.55 -7.29
N TYR A 35 6.79 -1.28 -6.73
CA TYR A 35 8.20 -0.88 -6.66
C TYR A 35 9.12 -1.54 -7.70
N PHE A 36 8.83 -2.77 -8.12
CA PHE A 36 9.79 -3.59 -8.89
C PHE A 36 9.31 -3.99 -10.28
N HIS A 37 7.99 -4.03 -10.51
CA HIS A 37 7.45 -4.33 -11.84
C HIS A 37 7.59 -3.13 -12.78
N SER A 38 7.78 -3.40 -14.06
CA SER A 38 7.92 -2.41 -15.13
C SER A 38 6.78 -1.40 -15.21
N GLY A 39 5.56 -1.83 -14.84
CA GLY A 39 4.36 -1.01 -14.74
C GLY A 39 4.03 -0.47 -13.35
N GLY A 40 4.91 -0.61 -12.35
CA GLY A 40 4.72 -0.10 -10.99
C GLY A 40 4.81 1.44 -10.93
N ALA A 41 3.98 2.07 -10.10
CA ALA A 41 3.93 3.53 -10.01
C ALA A 41 5.15 4.13 -9.29
N PHE A 42 5.82 3.34 -8.46
CA PHE A 42 6.95 3.75 -7.63
C PHE A 42 8.26 3.11 -8.08
N ARG A 43 8.29 2.58 -9.31
CA ARG A 43 9.47 1.88 -9.81
C ARG A 43 10.67 2.81 -9.89
N VAL A 44 11.77 2.34 -9.30
CA VAL A 44 13.11 2.92 -9.41
C VAL A 44 14.10 1.85 -9.82
N GLY A 45 15.17 2.23 -10.52
CA GLY A 45 16.23 1.29 -10.90
C GLY A 45 15.93 0.46 -12.15
N PRO A 46 16.76 -0.57 -12.42
CA PRO A 46 16.71 -1.36 -13.65
C PRO A 46 15.46 -2.25 -13.74
N VAL A 47 15.26 -2.90 -14.88
CA VAL A 47 14.26 -3.98 -15.00
C VAL A 47 14.82 -5.20 -14.29
N LEU A 48 13.98 -5.94 -13.57
CA LEU A 48 14.33 -7.21 -12.92
C LEU A 48 13.65 -8.35 -13.70
N PRO A 49 14.37 -9.05 -14.61
CA PRO A 49 13.73 -10.00 -15.52
C PRO A 49 12.98 -11.14 -14.83
N GLU A 50 13.53 -11.67 -13.74
CA GLU A 50 12.89 -12.73 -12.95
C GLU A 50 11.61 -12.24 -12.26
N PHE A 51 11.61 -10.98 -11.80
CA PHE A 51 10.43 -10.35 -11.23
C PHE A 51 9.32 -10.19 -12.28
N GLU A 52 9.67 -9.76 -13.50
CA GLU A 52 8.73 -9.65 -14.62
C GLU A 52 8.11 -11.01 -14.99
N ASP A 53 8.90 -12.08 -15.00
CA ASP A 53 8.42 -13.44 -15.28
C ASP A 53 7.42 -13.93 -14.23
N LEU A 54 7.78 -13.80 -12.94
CA LEU A 54 6.92 -14.18 -11.83
C LEU A 54 5.60 -13.41 -11.83
N MET A 55 5.64 -12.10 -12.07
CA MET A 55 4.43 -11.28 -12.20
C MET A 55 3.61 -11.64 -13.44
N GLY A 56 4.27 -11.96 -14.56
CA GLY A 56 3.59 -12.44 -15.77
C GLY A 56 2.80 -13.72 -15.50
N ARG A 57 3.43 -14.69 -14.81
CA ARG A 57 2.78 -15.94 -14.37
C ARG A 57 1.60 -15.66 -13.44
N SER A 58 1.77 -14.75 -12.47
CA SER A 58 0.72 -14.45 -11.48
C SER A 58 -0.54 -13.86 -12.12
N ILE A 59 -0.41 -13.02 -13.15
CA ILE A 59 -1.55 -12.35 -13.81
C ILE A 59 -2.50 -13.34 -14.48
N THR A 60 -1.96 -14.45 -15.00
CA THR A 60 -2.75 -15.46 -15.72
C THR A 60 -3.18 -16.64 -14.85
N GLU A 61 -2.69 -16.73 -13.61
CA GLU A 61 -3.00 -17.84 -12.71
C GLU A 61 -4.34 -17.63 -12.00
N THR A 62 -5.19 -18.65 -12.04
CA THR A 62 -6.53 -18.62 -11.43
C THR A 62 -6.66 -19.57 -10.24
N ASP A 63 -5.73 -20.53 -10.11
CA ASP A 63 -5.66 -21.43 -8.96
C ASP A 63 -5.06 -20.69 -7.75
N PRO A 64 -5.82 -20.50 -6.64
CA PRO A 64 -5.34 -19.79 -5.46
C PRO A 64 -4.10 -20.43 -4.83
N ALA A 65 -3.96 -21.75 -4.87
CA ALA A 65 -2.81 -22.44 -4.28
C ALA A 65 -1.52 -22.10 -5.05
N ARG A 66 -1.59 -22.14 -6.39
CA ARG A 66 -0.46 -21.77 -7.25
C ARG A 66 -0.14 -20.29 -7.18
N LEU A 67 -1.16 -19.43 -7.10
CA LEU A 67 -0.96 -17.99 -6.90
C LEU A 67 -0.22 -17.71 -5.57
N GLY A 68 -0.55 -18.46 -4.52
CA GLY A 68 0.16 -18.43 -3.24
C GLY A 68 1.63 -18.83 -3.35
N GLU A 69 1.96 -19.88 -4.12
CA GLU A 69 3.35 -20.28 -4.36
C GLU A 69 4.13 -19.22 -5.16
N ILE A 70 3.53 -18.63 -6.20
CA ILE A 70 4.13 -17.52 -6.94
C ILE A 70 4.38 -16.32 -6.02
N GLY A 71 3.45 -16.03 -5.10
CA GLY A 71 3.64 -15.00 -4.07
C GLY A 71 4.87 -15.24 -3.20
N LYS A 72 5.09 -16.49 -2.77
CA LYS A 72 6.29 -16.88 -1.99
C LYS A 72 7.57 -16.78 -2.82
N GLU A 73 7.52 -17.10 -4.12
CA GLU A 73 8.64 -16.91 -5.05
C GLU A 73 9.01 -15.43 -5.16
N LEU A 74 8.02 -14.53 -5.31
CA LEU A 74 8.22 -13.08 -5.31
C LEU A 74 8.83 -12.57 -4.00
N ASP A 75 8.30 -12.98 -2.85
CA ASP A 75 8.84 -12.61 -1.54
C ASP A 75 10.29 -13.06 -1.36
N ARG A 76 10.59 -14.29 -1.80
CA ARG A 76 11.96 -14.84 -1.74
C ARG A 76 12.92 -14.05 -2.61
N LEU A 77 12.54 -13.72 -3.85
CA LEU A 77 13.37 -12.92 -4.74
C LEU A 77 13.67 -11.54 -4.14
N VAL A 78 12.65 -10.87 -3.58
CA VAL A 78 12.80 -9.56 -2.94
C VAL A 78 13.76 -9.63 -1.75
N TYR A 79 13.68 -10.72 -0.97
CA TYR A 79 14.57 -10.97 0.15
C TYR A 79 16.01 -11.28 -0.27
N ASP A 80 16.20 -12.22 -1.21
CA ASP A 80 17.51 -12.71 -1.64
C ASP A 80 18.32 -11.60 -2.35
N GLU A 81 17.65 -10.75 -3.14
CA GLU A 81 18.26 -9.61 -3.82
C GLU A 81 18.27 -8.32 -2.98
N ALA A 82 17.81 -8.40 -1.73
CA ALA A 82 17.72 -7.28 -0.79
C ALA A 82 17.05 -6.02 -1.38
N LEU A 83 15.99 -6.20 -2.18
CA LEU A 83 15.32 -5.11 -2.90
C LEU A 83 14.54 -4.17 -1.97
N ASN A 84 14.05 -4.70 -0.84
CA ASN A 84 13.55 -3.92 0.28
C ASN A 84 13.79 -4.65 1.61
N VAL A 85 13.64 -3.91 2.71
CA VAL A 85 13.75 -4.46 4.07
C VAL A 85 12.52 -4.04 4.86
N PHE A 86 11.79 -5.02 5.41
CA PHE A 86 10.71 -4.75 6.34
C PHE A 86 11.29 -4.25 7.67
N LEU A 87 10.89 -3.04 8.08
CA LEU A 87 11.31 -2.44 9.34
C LEU A 87 10.28 -2.67 10.45
N CYS A 88 9.02 -2.29 10.19
CA CYS A 88 7.91 -2.44 11.14
C CYS A 88 6.56 -2.28 10.44
N CYS A 89 5.49 -2.65 11.14
CA CYS A 89 4.12 -2.27 10.81
C CYS A 89 3.74 -1.06 11.68
N PRO A 90 3.79 0.17 11.15
CA PRO A 90 3.49 1.36 11.95
C PRO A 90 2.00 1.39 12.33
N GLN A 91 1.70 1.84 13.55
CA GLN A 91 0.32 2.09 13.95
C GLN A 91 -0.18 3.40 13.34
N ALA A 92 -1.32 3.37 12.66
CA ALA A 92 -2.03 4.59 12.28
C ALA A 92 -2.69 5.18 13.54
N LEU A 93 -2.25 6.38 13.93
CA LEU A 93 -2.85 7.12 15.04
C LEU A 93 -3.72 8.25 14.46
N VAL A 94 -5.00 8.24 14.81
CA VAL A 94 -5.96 9.26 14.39
C VAL A 94 -6.42 10.03 15.63
N ALA A 95 -6.34 11.36 15.56
CA ALA A 95 -6.91 12.24 16.55
C ALA A 95 -8.16 12.91 15.96
N VAL A 96 -9.29 12.75 16.64
CA VAL A 96 -10.56 13.39 16.25
C VAL A 96 -10.99 14.41 17.29
N ASN A 97 -11.78 15.39 16.86
CA ASN A 97 -12.39 16.33 17.79
C ASN A 97 -13.30 15.58 18.78
N LYS A 98 -13.34 16.00 20.05
CA LYS A 98 -14.19 15.37 21.09
C LYS A 98 -15.70 15.37 20.79
N HIS A 99 -16.13 16.15 19.80
CA HIS A 99 -17.52 16.22 19.32
C HIS A 99 -17.74 15.44 18.01
N VAL A 100 -16.75 14.68 17.55
CA VAL A 100 -16.84 13.78 16.41
C VAL A 100 -16.86 12.36 16.94
N ASP A 101 -17.90 11.61 16.59
CA ASP A 101 -17.94 10.16 16.79
C ASP A 101 -17.37 9.50 15.54
N PHE A 102 -16.25 8.80 15.70
CA PHE A 102 -15.47 8.24 14.61
C PHE A 102 -15.00 6.83 14.97
N THR A 103 -15.31 5.88 14.10
CA THR A 103 -14.76 4.52 14.17
C THR A 103 -13.55 4.42 13.23
N GLY A 104 -12.37 4.23 13.82
CA GLY A 104 -11.16 3.99 13.04
C GLY A 104 -11.14 2.57 12.48
N HIS A 105 -10.95 2.44 11.17
CA HIS A 105 -10.73 1.14 10.52
C HIS A 105 -9.23 0.93 10.27
N ALA A 106 -8.80 -0.34 10.24
CA ALA A 106 -7.39 -0.70 10.18
C ALA A 106 -6.66 -0.22 8.91
N ALA A 107 -7.39 -0.05 7.80
CA ALA A 107 -6.81 0.29 6.50
C ALA A 107 -7.38 1.58 5.86
N THR A 108 -8.48 2.13 6.39
CA THR A 108 -9.19 3.25 5.76
C THR A 108 -9.77 4.22 6.79
N LEU A 109 -9.99 5.47 6.36
CA LEU A 109 -10.77 6.46 7.08
C LEU A 109 -12.18 6.48 6.50
N GLU A 110 -13.09 5.70 7.09
CA GLU A 110 -14.48 5.63 6.61
C GLU A 110 -15.30 6.80 7.16
N LEU A 111 -15.35 7.89 6.39
CA LEU A 111 -16.12 9.08 6.76
C LEU A 111 -17.65 8.85 6.73
N ALA A 112 -18.11 7.80 6.04
CA ALA A 112 -19.53 7.47 5.94
C ALA A 112 -20.15 7.08 7.28
N GLU A 113 -19.35 6.56 8.21
CA GLU A 113 -19.76 6.14 9.56
C GLU A 113 -19.45 7.20 10.61
N THR A 114 -19.03 8.39 10.18
CA THR A 114 -18.61 9.47 11.08
C THR A 114 -19.76 10.41 11.36
N GLU A 115 -20.04 10.66 12.64
CA GLU A 115 -21.08 11.59 13.06
C GLU A 115 -20.51 12.79 13.83
N VAL A 116 -21.18 13.93 13.71
CA VAL A 116 -20.84 15.16 14.44
C VAL A 116 -21.91 15.48 15.47
N GLY A 117 -21.53 15.50 16.74
CA GLY A 117 -22.41 15.90 17.84
C GLY A 117 -22.71 17.40 17.82
N GLU A 118 -23.76 17.83 18.53
CA GLU A 118 -24.23 19.22 18.57
C GLU A 118 -23.16 20.23 19.03
N GLY A 119 -22.19 19.78 19.83
CA GLY A 119 -21.05 20.59 20.24
C GLY A 119 -20.03 20.89 19.15
N HIS A 120 -20.15 20.28 17.97
CA HIS A 120 -19.21 20.48 16.87
C HIS A 120 -19.41 21.86 16.22
N TRP A 121 -18.31 22.54 15.88
CA TRP A 121 -18.33 23.91 15.35
C TRP A 121 -19.16 24.05 14.05
N SER A 122 -19.16 23.01 13.20
CA SER A 122 -19.95 23.02 11.96
C SER A 122 -21.47 23.02 12.20
N ARG A 123 -21.92 22.57 13.37
CA ARG A 123 -23.34 22.59 13.78
C ARG A 123 -23.73 23.86 14.55
N ARG A 124 -22.75 24.69 14.94
CA ARG A 124 -22.98 25.92 15.71
C ARG A 124 -23.21 27.15 14.83
N ASN A 125 -22.77 27.11 13.57
CA ASN A 125 -22.80 28.27 12.66
C ASN A 125 -23.61 28.03 11.37
N GLY A 126 -24.45 27.01 11.30
CA GLY A 126 -25.30 26.73 10.15
C GLY A 126 -26.78 26.97 10.43
N GLY A 127 -27.30 28.11 9.97
CA GLY A 127 -28.71 28.35 9.61
C GLY A 127 -29.71 28.52 10.73
#